data_AF-A0A0M7B878-F1
#
_entry.id   AF-A0A0M7B878-F1
#
_cell.length_a   1.000
_cell.length_b   1.000
_cell.length_c   1.000
_cell.angle_alpha   90.00
_cell.angle_beta   90.00
_cell.angle_gamma   90.00
#
_symmetry.space_group_name_H-M   'P 1'
#
loop_
_entity.id
_entity.type
_entity.pdbx_description
1 polymer ?
#
loop_
_entity_poly.entity_id
_entity_poly.type
_entity_poly.pdbx_seq_one_letter_code
_entity_poly.pdbx_strand_id
1 'polypeptide(L)'
;MQKLWAKALERRAADPDGAVTAATTLLEEVCKHIIDDGGEEGWRIKWDIPKLYAETAKLLNIAPAQDQENVIRAIFGNCQSVVQNIGSLRNKGGDAHGGGRARVPFEPRHATLAVNLAGSMALFLIETWQAKREEI
;
A
#
# COMPACT_ATOMS: atom_id res chain seq x y z
N MET A 1 7.23 -11.10 3.27
CA MET A 1 6.73 -9.77 3.70
C MET A 1 7.53 -9.12 4.83
N GLN A 2 7.81 -9.82 5.94
CA GLN A 2 8.53 -9.23 7.09
C GLN A 2 9.92 -8.64 6.73
N LYS A 3 10.68 -9.30 5.84
CA LYS A 3 11.99 -8.80 5.35
C LYS A 3 11.89 -7.53 4.50
N LEU A 4 10.80 -7.36 3.74
CA LEU A 4 10.56 -6.14 2.93
C LEU A 4 10.25 -4.96 3.83
N TRP A 5 9.46 -5.19 4.88
CA TRP A 5 9.15 -4.16 5.86
C TRP A 5 10.38 -3.74 6.66
N ALA A 6 11.16 -4.69 7.20
CA ALA A 6 12.41 -4.40 7.92
C ALA A 6 13.39 -3.57 7.07
N LYS A 7 13.58 -3.95 5.80
CA LYS A 7 14.42 -3.20 4.85
C LYS A 7 13.90 -1.79 4.57
N ALA A 8 12.58 -1.61 4.51
CA ALA A 8 11.97 -0.29 4.38
C ALA A 8 12.21 0.54 5.66
N LEU A 9 12.11 -0.08 6.85
CA LEU A 9 12.33 0.57 8.14
C LEU A 9 13.76 1.11 8.28
N GLU A 10 14.77 0.34 7.85
CA GLU A 10 16.20 0.70 7.89
C GLU A 10 16.55 1.85 6.94
N ARG A 11 15.91 1.90 5.77
CA ARG A 11 16.21 2.89 4.74
C ARG A 11 15.64 4.28 4.99
N ARG A 12 14.67 4.43 5.90
CA ARG A 12 13.95 5.71 6.11
C ARG A 12 14.84 6.92 6.37
N ALA A 13 16.00 6.74 7.00
CA ALA A 13 16.93 7.82 7.30
C ALA A 13 18.00 8.04 6.21
N ALA A 14 18.51 6.95 5.61
CA ALA A 14 19.64 7.00 4.67
C ALA A 14 19.22 7.02 3.19
N ASP A 15 18.03 6.49 2.88
CA ASP A 15 17.44 6.42 1.54
C ASP A 15 15.89 6.56 1.62
N PRO A 16 15.38 7.77 1.93
CA PRO A 16 13.95 8.02 2.03
C PRO A 16 13.17 7.67 0.77
N ASP A 17 13.74 7.92 -0.41
CA ASP A 17 13.17 7.58 -1.71
C ASP A 17 12.99 6.07 -1.90
N GLY A 18 14.02 5.28 -1.57
CA GLY A 18 13.95 3.83 -1.60
C GLY A 18 12.99 3.27 -0.54
N ALA A 19 12.88 3.92 0.62
CA ALA A 19 11.94 3.54 1.67
C ALA A 19 10.48 3.74 1.25
N VAL A 20 10.14 4.87 0.63
CA VAL A 20 8.78 5.12 0.08
C VAL A 20 8.46 4.12 -1.03
N THR A 21 9.42 3.86 -1.94
CA THR A 21 9.23 2.86 -3.00
C THR A 21 8.96 1.48 -2.42
N ALA A 22 9.73 1.07 -1.40
CA ALA A 22 9.53 -0.21 -0.73
C ALA A 22 8.17 -0.30 -0.01
N ALA A 23 7.67 0.81 0.57
CA ALA A 23 6.36 0.87 1.19
C ALA A 23 5.23 0.64 0.17
N THR A 24 5.32 1.29 -0.99
CA THR A 24 4.37 1.12 -2.10
C THR A 24 4.38 -0.32 -2.62
N THR A 25 5.57 -0.88 -2.87
CA THR A 25 5.71 -2.28 -3.30
C THR A 25 5.18 -3.26 -2.26
N LEU A 26 5.38 -3.01 -0.96
CA LEU A 26 4.84 -3.87 0.10
C LEU A 26 3.32 -4.00 0.01
N LEU A 27 2.59 -2.90 -0.16
CA LEU A 27 1.13 -2.93 -0.30
C LEU A 27 0.68 -3.66 -1.56
N GLU A 28 1.36 -3.39 -2.67
CA GLU A 28 1.06 -4.02 -3.96
C GLU A 28 1.20 -5.54 -3.86
N GLU A 29 2.33 -6.02 -3.34
CA GLU A 29 2.59 -7.45 -3.21
C GLU A 29 1.65 -8.12 -2.21
N VAL A 30 1.35 -7.49 -1.07
CA VAL A 30 0.37 -8.05 -0.12
C VAL A 30 -1.00 -8.21 -0.75
N CYS A 31 -1.49 -7.21 -1.49
CA CYS A 31 -2.77 -7.31 -2.19
C CYS A 31 -2.74 -8.42 -3.24
N LYS A 32 -1.69 -8.50 -4.07
CA LYS A 32 -1.53 -9.56 -5.08
C LYS A 32 -1.56 -10.94 -4.45
N HIS A 33 -0.80 -11.17 -3.38
CA HIS A 33 -0.75 -12.46 -2.70
C HIS A 33 -2.11 -12.87 -2.12
N ILE A 34 -2.85 -11.94 -1.50
CA ILE A 34 -4.19 -12.26 -0.97
C ILE A 34 -5.16 -12.59 -2.12
N ILE A 35 -5.09 -11.85 -3.22
CA ILE A 35 -5.92 -12.12 -4.42
C ILE A 35 -5.53 -13.46 -5.07
N ASP A 36 -4.24 -13.80 -5.13
CA ASP A 36 -3.78 -15.08 -5.67
C ASP A 36 -4.21 -16.27 -4.79
N ASP A 37 -4.21 -16.09 -3.46
CA ASP A 37 -4.58 -17.14 -2.52
C ASP A 37 -6.11 -17.34 -2.40
N GLY A 38 -6.91 -16.30 -2.65
CA GLY A 38 -8.35 -16.32 -2.37
C GLY A 38 -9.29 -15.91 -3.50
N GLY A 39 -8.78 -15.28 -4.56
CA GLY A 39 -9.57 -14.79 -5.68
C GLY A 39 -9.67 -15.81 -6.81
N GLU A 40 -10.87 -16.07 -7.30
CA GLU A 40 -11.11 -17.04 -8.39
C GLU A 40 -10.44 -16.62 -9.72
N GLU A 41 -10.33 -15.32 -10.00
CA GLU A 41 -9.77 -14.79 -11.24
C GLU A 41 -8.31 -14.30 -11.15
N GLY A 42 -7.73 -14.24 -9.95
CA GLY A 42 -6.42 -13.64 -9.71
C GLY A 42 -6.34 -12.12 -10.02
N TRP A 43 -5.14 -11.54 -9.98
CA TRP A 43 -4.88 -10.15 -10.36
C TRP A 43 -4.36 -10.03 -11.80
N ARG A 44 -4.34 -8.80 -12.36
CA ARG A 44 -3.80 -8.54 -13.71
C ARG A 44 -2.66 -7.53 -13.66
N ILE A 45 -1.65 -7.71 -14.52
CA ILE A 45 -0.45 -6.86 -14.62
C ILE A 45 -0.75 -5.37 -14.77
N LYS A 46 -1.88 -5.02 -15.40
CA LYS A 46 -2.31 -3.62 -15.60
C LYS A 46 -2.99 -2.98 -14.38
N TRP A 47 -3.20 -3.71 -13.29
CA TRP A 47 -3.89 -3.17 -12.12
C TRP A 47 -2.92 -2.30 -11.32
N ASP A 48 -3.38 -1.10 -11.00
CA ASP A 48 -2.70 -0.22 -10.08
C ASP A 48 -3.07 -0.56 -8.63
N ILE A 49 -2.37 0.05 -7.68
CA ILE A 49 -2.60 -0.16 -6.25
C ILE A 49 -4.05 0.12 -5.82
N PRO A 50 -4.71 1.22 -6.25
CA PRO A 50 -6.12 1.43 -5.97
C PRO A 50 -6.99 0.24 -6.35
N LYS A 51 -6.79 -0.31 -7.55
CA LYS A 51 -7.54 -1.47 -8.03
C LYS A 51 -7.22 -2.74 -7.26
N LEU A 52 -5.94 -3.03 -7.02
CA LEU A 52 -5.51 -4.18 -6.22
C LEU A 52 -6.10 -4.13 -4.81
N TYR A 53 -6.08 -2.96 -4.17
CA TYR A 53 -6.64 -2.76 -2.85
C TYR A 53 -8.17 -2.96 -2.85
N ALA A 54 -8.88 -2.40 -3.82
CA ALA A 54 -10.33 -2.53 -3.92
C ALA A 54 -10.79 -3.99 -4.05
N GLU A 55 -10.13 -4.77 -4.91
CA GLU A 55 -10.44 -6.19 -5.07
C GLU A 55 -10.07 -7.01 -3.81
N THR A 56 -8.93 -6.71 -3.19
CA THR A 56 -8.54 -7.33 -1.91
C THR A 56 -9.58 -7.06 -0.82
N ALA A 57 -10.04 -5.82 -0.68
CA ALA A 57 -11.03 -5.45 0.33
C ALA A 57 -12.41 -6.09 0.08
N LYS A 58 -12.80 -6.31 -1.19
CA LYS A 58 -14.00 -7.10 -1.52
C LYS A 58 -13.81 -8.56 -1.11
N LEU A 59 -12.68 -9.15 -1.50
CA LEU A 59 -12.36 -10.54 -1.19
C LEU A 59 -12.35 -10.81 0.32
N LEU A 60 -11.81 -9.89 1.12
CA LEU A 60 -11.72 -10.03 2.56
C LEU A 60 -13.04 -9.79 3.31
N ASN A 61 -14.08 -9.25 2.66
CA ASN A 61 -15.34 -8.86 3.30
C ASN A 61 -15.11 -8.09 4.62
N ILE A 62 -14.31 -7.02 4.55
CA ILE A 62 -13.88 -6.27 5.74
C ILE A 62 -15.12 -5.63 6.40
N ALA A 63 -15.61 -6.30 7.44
CA ALA A 63 -16.78 -6.07 8.30
C ALA A 63 -18.13 -6.67 7.81
N PRO A 64 -18.87 -7.37 8.70
CA PRO A 64 -20.16 -8.00 8.39
C PRO A 64 -21.36 -7.04 8.44
N ALA A 65 -21.17 -5.80 8.90
CA ALA A 65 -22.22 -4.77 8.96
C ALA A 65 -21.90 -3.64 7.97
N GLN A 66 -22.85 -3.34 7.09
CA GLN A 66 -22.71 -2.43 5.96
C GLN A 66 -22.15 -1.04 6.35
N ASP A 67 -22.52 -0.52 7.53
CA ASP A 67 -22.04 0.78 8.02
C ASP A 67 -20.61 0.75 8.57
N GLN A 68 -20.21 -0.34 9.26
CA GLN A 68 -18.85 -0.50 9.78
C GLN A 68 -17.85 -0.78 8.65
N GLU A 69 -18.29 -1.54 7.65
CA GLU A 69 -17.54 -1.79 6.41
C GLU A 69 -17.20 -0.48 5.70
N ASN A 70 -18.17 0.43 5.58
CA ASN A 70 -17.96 1.73 4.92
C ASN A 70 -16.91 2.58 5.63
N VAL A 71 -16.91 2.61 6.97
CA VAL A 71 -15.92 3.37 7.75
C VAL A 71 -14.53 2.76 7.61
N ILE A 72 -14.41 1.44 7.73
CA ILE A 72 -13.12 0.76 7.65
C ILE A 72 -12.55 0.87 6.22
N ARG A 73 -13.36 0.63 5.19
CA ARG A 73 -12.97 0.85 3.78
C ARG A 73 -12.52 2.29 3.54
N ALA A 74 -13.20 3.29 4.12
CA ALA A 74 -12.81 4.69 3.99
C ALA A 74 -11.47 4.98 4.66
N ILE A 75 -11.23 4.51 5.88
CA ILE A 75 -9.94 4.67 6.58
C ILE A 75 -8.81 4.09 5.75
N PHE A 76 -8.97 2.86 5.27
CA PHE A 76 -7.93 2.21 4.49
C PHE A 76 -7.74 2.83 3.10
N GLY A 77 -8.81 3.25 2.43
CA GLY A 77 -8.73 4.00 1.18
C GLY A 77 -7.96 5.32 1.37
N ASN A 78 -8.15 6.00 2.51
CA ASN A 78 -7.39 7.19 2.88
C ASN A 78 -5.91 6.86 3.13
N CYS A 79 -5.60 5.79 3.87
CA CYS A 79 -4.22 5.37 4.10
C CYS A 79 -3.51 4.98 2.79
N GLN A 80 -4.19 4.24 1.91
CA GLN A 80 -3.71 3.90 0.57
C GLN A 80 -3.43 5.17 -0.26
N SER A 81 -4.35 6.14 -0.21
CA SER A 81 -4.18 7.43 -0.87
C SER A 81 -2.99 8.19 -0.33
N VAL A 82 -2.74 8.20 0.99
CA VAL A 82 -1.55 8.84 1.58
C VAL A 82 -0.27 8.19 1.07
N VAL A 83 -0.17 6.85 1.11
CA VAL A 83 1.03 6.13 0.63
C VAL A 83 1.25 6.37 -0.87
N GLN A 84 0.20 6.33 -1.69
CA GLN A 84 0.29 6.58 -3.12
C GLN A 84 0.63 8.03 -3.44
N ASN A 85 0.02 8.99 -2.75
CA ASN A 85 0.28 10.42 -2.95
C ASN A 85 1.71 10.80 -2.53
N ILE A 86 2.22 10.21 -1.45
CA ILE A 86 3.64 10.34 -1.11
C ILE A 86 4.48 9.75 -2.24
N GLY A 87 4.19 8.55 -2.71
CA GLY A 87 4.90 7.94 -3.85
C GLY A 87 4.83 8.77 -5.15
N SER A 88 3.72 9.46 -5.42
CA SER A 88 3.49 10.24 -6.64
C SER A 88 4.16 11.62 -6.62
N LEU A 89 4.58 12.14 -5.46
CA LEU A 89 5.45 13.32 -5.37
C LEU A 89 6.78 13.13 -6.12
N ARG A 90 7.17 11.87 -6.38
CA ARG A 90 8.27 11.51 -7.27
C ARG A 90 8.07 12.00 -8.72
N ASN A 91 6.83 12.06 -9.20
CA ASN A 91 6.49 12.34 -10.60
C ASN A 91 6.14 13.80 -10.88
N LYS A 92 5.73 14.59 -9.87
CA LYS A 92 5.36 16.00 -10.05
C LYS A 92 6.52 16.97 -10.33
N GLY A 93 7.76 16.48 -10.34
CA GLY A 93 8.91 17.23 -10.88
C GLY A 93 9.03 17.17 -12.41
N GLY A 94 8.11 16.50 -13.12
CA GLY A 94 8.30 16.13 -14.52
C GLY A 94 7.20 16.54 -15.51
N ASP A 95 6.13 17.23 -15.11
CA ASP A 95 4.94 17.40 -15.97
C ASP A 95 4.56 18.85 -16.29
N ALA A 96 5.56 19.72 -16.45
CA ALA A 96 5.38 21.02 -17.10
C ALA A 96 6.65 21.39 -17.89
N HIS A 97 6.80 20.82 -19.09
CA HIS A 97 7.55 21.42 -20.21
C HIS A 97 9.02 21.85 -19.96
N GLY A 98 9.76 21.16 -19.10
CA GLY A 98 11.16 21.50 -18.85
C GLY A 98 11.83 20.51 -17.93
N GLY A 99 12.28 19.39 -18.47
CA GLY A 99 13.06 18.40 -17.73
C GLY A 99 14.39 18.98 -17.27
N GLY A 100 14.40 19.60 -16.09
CA GLY A 100 15.58 20.15 -15.44
C GLY A 100 15.49 20.03 -13.92
N ARG A 101 16.26 19.09 -13.36
CA ARG A 101 16.83 19.10 -12.00
C ARG A 101 15.94 19.28 -10.75
N ALA A 102 14.63 19.44 -10.84
CA ALA A 102 13.77 19.69 -9.67
C ALA A 102 13.00 18.43 -9.19
N ARG A 103 13.73 17.38 -8.81
CA ARG A 103 13.16 16.30 -7.99
C ARG A 103 13.13 16.80 -6.54
N VAL A 104 11.96 16.90 -5.92
CA VAL A 104 11.87 17.17 -4.48
C VAL A 104 12.19 15.85 -3.76
N PRO A 105 13.34 15.73 -3.07
CA PRO A 105 13.68 14.51 -2.35
C PRO A 105 12.75 14.34 -1.16
N PHE A 106 12.41 13.10 -0.82
CA PHE A 106 11.66 12.84 0.40
C PHE A 106 12.54 13.11 1.62
N GLU A 107 12.06 13.95 2.52
CA GLU A 107 12.65 13.98 3.86
C GLU A 107 12.34 12.67 4.63
N PRO A 108 13.21 12.26 5.58
CA PRO A 108 13.02 11.07 6.40
C PRO A 108 11.66 10.96 7.09
N ARG A 109 11.03 12.09 7.44
CA ARG A 109 9.68 12.10 8.03
C ARG A 109 8.60 11.59 7.08
N HIS A 110 8.69 11.89 5.78
CA HIS A 110 7.74 11.41 4.77
C HIS A 110 7.89 9.91 4.55
N ALA A 111 9.14 9.44 4.46
CA ALA A 111 9.43 8.01 4.38
C ALA A 111 8.94 7.26 5.63
N THR A 112 9.09 7.85 6.82
CA THR A 112 8.61 7.28 8.07
C THR A 112 7.10 7.12 8.09
N LEU A 113 6.35 8.16 7.69
CA LEU A 113 4.90 8.08 7.59
C LEU A 113 4.45 7.01 6.59
N ALA A 114 5.01 7.03 5.38
CA ALA A 114 4.63 6.09 4.31
C ALA A 114 4.91 4.63 4.71
N VAL A 115 6.09 4.33 5.26
CA VAL A 115 6.48 2.97 5.66
C VAL A 115 5.62 2.45 6.82
N ASN A 116 5.31 3.30 7.81
CA ASN A 116 4.50 2.87 8.95
C ASN A 116 3.03 2.65 8.55
N LEU A 117 2.46 3.53 7.71
CA LEU A 117 1.10 3.32 7.19
C LEU A 117 1.04 2.04 6.34
N ALA A 118 1.98 1.86 5.40
CA ALA A 118 2.03 0.67 4.57
C ALA A 118 2.20 -0.62 5.41
N GLY A 119 3.07 -0.59 6.42
CA GLY A 119 3.26 -1.72 7.33
C GLY A 119 2.00 -2.06 8.13
N SER A 120 1.34 -1.05 8.68
CA SER A 120 0.11 -1.24 9.47
C SER A 120 -1.03 -1.81 8.62
N MET A 121 -1.20 -1.29 7.39
CA MET A 121 -2.18 -1.82 6.45
C MET A 121 -1.85 -3.25 6.01
N ALA A 122 -0.59 -3.53 5.68
CA ALA A 122 -0.15 -4.85 5.29
C ALA A 122 -0.40 -5.89 6.39
N LEU A 123 -0.07 -5.55 7.64
CA LEU A 123 -0.32 -6.42 8.78
C LEU A 123 -1.81 -6.71 8.95
N PHE A 124 -2.64 -5.68 8.96
CA PHE A 124 -4.09 -5.83 9.10
C PHE A 124 -4.70 -6.70 7.99
N LEU A 125 -4.31 -6.48 6.72
CA LEU A 125 -4.81 -7.27 5.59
C LEU A 125 -4.43 -8.75 5.71
N ILE A 126 -3.20 -9.04 6.16
CA ILE A 126 -2.73 -10.41 6.37
C ILE A 126 -3.48 -11.07 7.54
N GLU A 127 -3.62 -10.39 8.68
CA GLU A 127 -4.35 -10.90 9.85
C GLU A 127 -5.82 -11.15 9.51
N THR A 128 -6.45 -10.25 8.76
CA THR A 128 -7.83 -10.42 8.28
C THR A 128 -7.96 -11.61 7.34
N TRP A 129 -6.99 -11.80 6.44
CA TRP A 129 -6.96 -12.96 5.54
C TRP A 129 -6.82 -14.28 6.31
N GLN A 130 -5.93 -14.31 7.30
CA GLN A 130 -5.72 -15.49 8.15
C GLN A 130 -6.98 -15.84 8.95
N ALA A 131 -7.59 -14.86 9.62
CA ALA A 131 -8.84 -15.07 10.35
C ALA A 131 -9.95 -15.62 9.44
N LYS A 132 -10.12 -15.04 8.24
CA LYS A 132 -11.12 -15.52 7.27
C LYS A 132 -10.85 -16.97 6.83
N ARG A 133 -9.59 -17.37 6.68
CA ARG A 133 -9.22 -18.74 6.29
C ARG A 133 -9.43 -19.75 7.41
N GLU A 134 -9.39 -19.33 8.67
CA GLU A 134 -9.67 -20.19 9.84
C GLU A 134 -11.17 -20.42 10.05
N GLU A 135 -12.03 -19.56 9.49
CA GLU A 135 -13.49 -19.68 9.53
C GLU A 135 -14.08 -20.60 8.43
N ILE A 136 -13.27 -21.04 7.47
CA ILE A 136 -13.63 -21.95 6.35
C ILE A 136 -13.12 -23.36 6.65
#